data_AF-A0A3S5Y862-F1
#
_entry.id   AF-A0A3S5Y862-F1
#
_cell.length_a   1.000
_cell.length_b   1.000
_cell.length_c   1.000
_cell.angle_alpha   90.00
_cell.angle_beta   90.00
_cell.angle_gamma   90.00
#
_symmetry.space_group_name_H-M   'P 1'
#
loop_
_entity.id
_entity.type
_entity.pdbx_description
1 polymer ?
#
loop_
_entity_poly.entity_id
_entity_poly.type
_entity_poly.pdbx_seq_one_letter_code
_entity_poly.pdbx_strand_id
1 'polypeptide(L)'
;MAWLLVAGCALGASTFGRPTFADHRREFEEVAHQLLREPENLRGGRYQRDLRIGRFDVAYAHVGGDGSVYFHDARTGLSPFDNPGWIYAPHSLSEATLKRTASRNIGDGWYTFPNLVVDDY
;
A
#
# COMPACT_ATOMS: atom_id res chain seq x y z
N MET A 1 11.96 -21.89 14.41
CA MET A 1 10.88 -22.26 13.48
C MET A 1 10.46 -21.00 12.74
N ALA A 2 10.93 -20.81 11.51
CA ALA A 2 10.58 -19.68 10.68
C ALA A 2 9.28 -20.01 9.94
N TRP A 3 8.22 -19.25 10.19
CA TRP A 3 6.96 -19.37 9.47
C TRP A 3 7.13 -18.70 8.11
N LEU A 4 7.25 -19.50 7.05
CA LEU A 4 7.08 -19.06 5.67
C LEU A 4 5.58 -18.79 5.46
N LEU A 5 5.15 -17.54 5.57
CA LEU A 5 3.81 -17.14 5.14
C LEU A 5 3.82 -16.99 3.63
N VAL A 6 3.50 -18.09 2.94
CA VAL A 6 3.12 -18.06 1.52
C VAL A 6 1.71 -17.47 1.46
N ALA A 7 1.62 -16.16 1.22
CA ALA A 7 0.36 -15.53 0.82
C ALA A 7 0.07 -15.91 -0.64
N GLY A 8 -0.59 -17.06 -0.82
CA GLY A 8 -1.10 -17.50 -2.11
C GLY A 8 -2.62 -17.42 -2.13
N CYS A 9 -3.18 -16.67 -3.09
CA CYS A 9 -4.48 -16.81 -3.78
C CYS A 9 -4.80 -15.46 -4.46
N ALA A 10 -5.39 -15.33 -5.65
CA ALA A 10 -5.80 -16.27 -6.69
C ALA A 10 -5.98 -15.52 -8.03
N LEU A 11 -6.15 -16.29 -9.10
CA LEU A 11 -6.27 -15.98 -10.53
C LEU A 11 -7.23 -14.82 -10.91
N GLY A 12 -6.79 -13.92 -11.79
CA GLY A 12 -7.61 -12.87 -12.42
C GLY A 12 -7.17 -12.58 -13.85
N ALA A 13 -8.14 -12.44 -14.76
CA ALA A 13 -8.01 -12.44 -16.22
C ALA A 13 -6.93 -11.50 -16.79
N SER A 14 -6.21 -11.98 -17.80
CA SER A 14 -5.18 -11.25 -18.52
C SER A 14 -5.79 -10.10 -19.35
N THR A 15 -5.86 -8.91 -18.77
CA THR A 15 -5.98 -7.67 -19.54
C THR A 15 -4.59 -7.23 -19.99
N PHE A 16 -4.41 -7.08 -21.30
CA PHE A 16 -3.21 -6.48 -21.92
C PHE A 16 -3.19 -4.98 -21.57
N GLY A 17 -2.70 -4.66 -20.37
CA GLY A 17 -2.58 -3.31 -19.84
C GLY A 17 -1.81 -3.32 -18.53
N ARG A 18 -1.21 -2.18 -18.15
CA ARG A 18 -0.61 -2.04 -16.81
C ARG A 18 -1.73 -2.26 -15.77
N PRO A 19 -1.52 -3.09 -14.74
CA PRO A 19 -2.51 -3.26 -13.68
C PRO A 19 -2.78 -1.90 -13.03
N THR A 20 -4.05 -1.62 -12.77
CA THR A 20 -4.48 -0.42 -12.04
C THR A 20 -4.92 -0.79 -10.64
N PHE A 21 -4.77 0.14 -9.69
CA PHE A 21 -5.18 -0.09 -8.31
C PHE A 21 -6.65 -0.51 -8.21
N ALA A 22 -7.52 0.08 -9.05
CA ALA A 22 -8.93 -0.24 -9.10
C ALA A 22 -9.20 -1.73 -9.40
N ASP A 23 -8.38 -2.36 -10.25
CA ASP A 23 -8.52 -3.78 -10.62
C ASP A 23 -8.22 -4.71 -9.44
N HIS A 24 -7.37 -4.28 -8.51
CA HIS A 24 -6.86 -5.09 -7.40
C HIS A 24 -7.22 -4.53 -6.01
N ARG A 25 -8.17 -3.60 -5.97
CA ARG A 25 -8.50 -2.83 -4.75
C ARG A 25 -8.90 -3.72 -3.58
N ARG A 26 -9.59 -4.83 -3.88
CA ARG A 26 -10.03 -5.80 -2.87
C ARG A 26 -8.84 -6.50 -2.24
N GLU A 27 -7.86 -6.96 -3.02
CA GLU A 27 -6.66 -7.60 -2.48
C GLU A 27 -5.84 -6.61 -1.63
N PHE A 28 -5.77 -5.35 -2.04
CA PHE A 28 -5.16 -4.28 -1.23
C PHE A 28 -5.86 -4.10 0.13
N GLU A 29 -7.20 -4.13 0.16
CA GLU A 29 -7.99 -4.00 1.39
C GLU A 29 -7.83 -5.21 2.32
N GLU A 30 -7.75 -6.42 1.75
CA GLU A 30 -7.49 -7.65 2.51
C GLU A 30 -6.12 -7.58 3.22
N VAL A 31 -5.08 -7.12 2.53
CA VAL A 31 -3.75 -6.88 3.13
C VAL A 31 -3.80 -5.79 4.19
N ALA A 32 -4.54 -4.69 3.94
CA ALA A 32 -4.68 -3.60 4.92
C ALA A 32 -5.32 -4.10 6.22
N HIS A 33 -6.40 -4.88 6.11
CA HIS A 33 -7.06 -5.48 7.26
C HIS A 33 -6.18 -6.50 7.99
N GLN A 34 -5.37 -7.27 7.26
CA GLN A 34 -4.42 -8.18 7.88
C GLN A 34 -3.39 -7.40 8.72
N LEU A 35 -2.76 -6.38 8.13
CA LEU A 35 -1.80 -5.53 8.83
C LEU A 35 -2.41 -4.86 10.06
N LEU A 36 -3.68 -4.43 10.00
CA LEU A 36 -4.37 -3.83 11.14
C LEU A 36 -4.71 -4.83 12.26
N ARG A 37 -4.72 -6.14 11.98
CA ARG A 37 -4.93 -7.20 12.97
C ARG A 37 -3.64 -7.76 13.54
N GLU A 38 -2.52 -7.57 12.84
CA GLU A 38 -1.22 -8.05 13.31
C GLU A 38 -0.85 -7.37 14.64
N PRO A 39 -0.21 -8.09 15.58
CA PRO A 39 0.35 -7.48 16.77
C PRO A 39 1.55 -6.60 16.38
N GLU A 40 1.78 -5.52 17.11
CA GLU A 40 2.91 -4.63 16.83
C GLU A 40 4.26 -5.37 16.94
N ASN A 41 5.05 -5.29 15.88
CA ASN A 41 6.29 -6.05 15.76
C ASN A 41 7.39 -5.39 16.62
N LEU A 42 8.33 -6.18 17.14
CA LEU A 42 9.48 -5.71 17.94
C LEU A 42 10.40 -4.70 17.24
N ARG A 43 10.21 -4.44 15.93
CA ARG A 43 10.98 -3.48 15.12
C ARG A 43 10.21 -2.20 14.78
N GLY A 44 9.29 -1.77 15.64
CA GLY A 44 8.72 -0.42 15.60
C GLY A 44 7.51 -0.24 14.69
N GLY A 45 6.62 -1.22 14.63
CA GLY A 45 5.32 -1.08 13.97
C GLY A 45 4.86 -2.32 13.21
N ARG A 46 3.62 -2.26 12.69
CA ARG A 46 3.02 -3.29 11.84
C ARG A 46 3.43 -3.01 10.40
N TYR A 47 4.37 -3.81 9.89
CA TYR A 47 5.14 -3.50 8.69
C TYR A 47 5.49 -4.78 7.91
N GLN A 48 5.36 -4.74 6.58
CA GLN A 48 5.70 -5.84 5.67
C GLN A 48 6.43 -5.32 4.42
N ARG A 49 7.42 -6.07 3.91
CA ARG A 49 8.22 -5.74 2.70
C ARG A 49 7.96 -6.74 1.58
N ASP A 50 8.37 -6.35 0.37
CA ASP A 50 8.45 -7.22 -0.81
C ASP A 50 7.14 -7.95 -1.07
N LEU A 51 6.04 -7.20 -0.95
CA LEU A 51 4.68 -7.69 -1.07
C LEU A 51 4.28 -7.79 -2.53
N ARG A 52 3.53 -8.84 -2.86
CA ARG A 52 2.90 -8.97 -4.16
C ARG A 52 1.39 -9.00 -3.99
N ILE A 53 0.70 -8.03 -4.58
CA ILE A 53 -0.77 -7.89 -4.51
C ILE A 53 -1.31 -7.98 -5.93
N GLY A 54 -1.88 -9.13 -6.28
CA GLY A 54 -2.28 -9.42 -7.66
C GLY A 54 -1.10 -9.30 -8.63
N ARG A 55 -1.16 -8.32 -9.55
CA ARG A 55 -0.08 -8.00 -10.50
C ARG A 55 0.83 -6.84 -10.05
N PHE A 56 0.64 -6.31 -8.85
CA PHE A 56 1.48 -5.26 -8.27
C PHE A 56 2.59 -5.84 -7.42
N ASP A 57 3.80 -5.31 -7.60
CA ASP A 57 4.88 -5.44 -6.64
C ASP A 57 4.88 -4.18 -5.76
N VAL A 58 4.79 -4.37 -4.45
CA VAL A 58 4.71 -3.34 -3.41
C VAL A 58 5.98 -3.44 -2.57
N ALA A 59 6.78 -2.38 -2.55
CA ALA A 59 8.07 -2.36 -1.88
C ALA A 59 7.90 -2.61 -0.38
N TYR A 60 6.92 -1.93 0.22
CA TYR A 60 6.51 -2.18 1.58
C TYR A 60 5.12 -1.62 1.87
N ALA A 61 4.50 -2.17 2.91
CA ALA A 61 3.28 -1.66 3.51
C ALA A 61 3.44 -1.51 5.02
N HIS A 62 2.83 -0.48 5.60
CA HIS A 62 2.94 -0.22 7.03
C HIS A 62 1.71 0.46 7.61
N VAL A 63 1.47 0.23 8.90
CA VAL A 63 0.43 0.94 9.66
C VAL A 63 1.05 2.20 10.27
N GLY A 64 0.50 3.37 9.92
CA GLY A 64 0.87 4.64 10.52
C GLY A 64 0.29 4.80 11.93
N GLY A 65 0.84 5.73 12.70
CA GLY A 65 0.33 6.06 14.04
C GLY A 65 -1.11 6.63 14.04
N ASP A 66 -1.63 6.99 12.87
CA ASP A 66 -3.01 7.41 12.64
C ASP A 66 -3.97 6.23 12.37
N GLY A 67 -3.47 4.99 12.43
CA GLY A 67 -4.26 3.79 12.15
C GLY A 67 -4.58 3.56 10.67
N SER A 68 -3.93 4.31 9.77
CA SER A 68 -4.04 4.10 8.32
C SER A 68 -2.96 3.16 7.82
N VAL A 69 -3.21 2.45 6.72
CA VAL A 69 -2.24 1.56 6.09
C VAL A 69 -1.70 2.19 4.82
N TYR A 70 -0.39 2.33 4.74
CA TYR A 70 0.32 2.96 3.64
C TYR A 70 0.98 1.87 2.80
N PHE A 71 0.75 1.91 1.48
CA PHE A 71 1.33 1.00 0.50
C PHE A 71 2.25 1.80 -0.44
N HIS A 72 3.50 1.38 -0.53
CA HIS A 72 4.50 1.99 -1.39
C HIS A 72 4.76 1.06 -2.58
N ASP A 73 4.40 1.52 -3.76
CA ASP A 73 4.60 0.80 -5.01
C ASP A 73 6.11 0.62 -5.30
N ALA A 74 6.49 -0.59 -5.70
CA ALA A 74 7.89 -0.96 -5.97
C ALA A 74 8.37 -0.49 -7.35
N ARG A 75 7.47 -0.05 -8.24
CA ARG A 75 7.83 0.35 -9.60
C ARG A 75 8.68 1.60 -9.58
N THR A 76 9.92 1.51 -10.05
CA THR A 76 10.81 2.68 -10.19
C THR A 76 10.46 3.44 -11.46
N GLY A 77 9.67 4.51 -11.34
CA GLY A 77 9.41 5.48 -12.41
C GLY A 77 10.20 6.77 -12.18
N LEU A 78 10.66 7.43 -13.24
CA LEU A 78 11.33 8.73 -13.15
C LEU A 78 10.36 9.87 -12.79
N SER A 79 9.05 9.64 -12.96
CA SER A 79 7.99 10.57 -12.55
C SER A 79 7.32 10.10 -11.25
N PRO A 80 7.07 10.97 -10.27
CA PRO A 80 6.26 10.63 -9.08
C PRO A 80 4.82 10.24 -9.41
N PHE A 81 4.34 10.53 -10.63
CA PHE A 81 3.05 10.09 -11.12
C PHE A 81 3.10 8.69 -11.76
N ASP A 82 4.29 8.20 -12.13
CA ASP A 82 4.48 6.84 -12.66
C ASP A 82 4.59 5.79 -11.55
N ASN A 83 4.81 6.24 -10.31
CA ASN A 83 4.90 5.42 -9.11
C ASN A 83 3.98 6.02 -8.02
N PRO A 84 2.66 5.79 -8.05
CA PRO A 84 1.78 6.24 -6.97
C PRO A 84 1.84 5.29 -5.78
N GLY A 85 1.70 5.82 -4.57
CA GLY A 85 1.38 5.06 -3.37
C GLY A 85 -0.13 5.09 -3.09
N TRP A 86 -0.57 4.22 -2.19
CA TRP A 86 -1.96 4.14 -1.75
C TRP A 86 -2.09 4.11 -0.24
N ILE A 87 -3.15 4.71 0.29
CA ILE A 87 -3.45 4.73 1.72
C ILE A 87 -4.86 4.19 1.93
N TYR A 88 -4.98 3.18 2.78
CA TYR A 88 -6.24 2.75 3.35
C TYR A 88 -6.47 3.45 4.69
N ALA A 89 -7.49 4.30 4.75
CA ALA A 89 -7.86 5.09 5.91
C ALA A 89 -9.39 4.99 6.14
N PRO A 90 -9.85 3.97 6.87
CA PRO A 90 -11.29 3.74 7.08
C PRO A 90 -11.98 4.87 7.86
N HIS A 91 -11.21 5.65 8.63
CA HIS A 91 -11.69 6.81 9.40
C HIS A 91 -11.37 8.16 8.73
N SER A 92 -11.01 8.16 7.45
CA SER A 92 -10.47 9.31 6.71
C SER A 92 -9.13 9.84 7.26
N LEU A 93 -8.40 10.55 6.40
CA LEU A 93 -7.14 11.21 6.78
C LEU A 93 -7.40 12.60 7.35
N SER A 94 -6.58 13.00 8.34
CA SER A 94 -6.55 14.38 8.82
C SER A 94 -6.08 15.34 7.71
N GLU A 95 -6.51 16.61 7.75
CA GLU A 95 -6.00 17.62 6.80
C GLU A 95 -4.48 17.75 6.83
N ALA A 96 -3.86 17.61 8.01
CA ALA A 96 -2.42 17.65 8.16
C ALA A 96 -1.74 16.49 7.40
N THR A 97 -2.28 15.27 7.52
CA THR A 97 -1.78 14.11 6.78
C THR A 97 -1.97 14.27 5.28
N LEU A 98 -3.15 14.74 4.85
CA LEU A 98 -3.45 15.01 3.42
C LEU A 98 -2.44 15.98 2.81
N LYS A 99 -2.16 17.10 3.49
CA LYS A 99 -1.18 18.10 3.05
C LYS A 99 0.24 17.54 3.01
N ARG A 100 0.68 16.85 4.08
CA ARG A 100 2.03 16.29 4.20
C ARG A 100 2.35 15.28 3.11
N THR A 101 1.38 14.45 2.75
CA THR A 101 1.55 13.37 1.76
C THR A 101 1.16 13.79 0.34
N ALA A 102 0.63 15.00 0.15
CA ALA A 102 -0.02 15.41 -1.10
C ALA A 102 -1.06 14.36 -1.58
N SER A 103 -1.79 13.76 -0.64
CA SER A 103 -2.74 12.70 -0.92
C SER A 103 -4.02 13.22 -1.56
N ARG A 104 -4.55 12.45 -2.51
CA ARG A 104 -5.84 12.67 -3.16
C ARG A 104 -6.79 11.53 -2.81
N ASN A 105 -8.01 11.87 -2.40
CA ASN A 105 -9.08 10.90 -2.16
C ASN A 105 -9.49 10.22 -3.47
N ILE A 106 -9.61 8.89 -3.45
CA ILE A 106 -10.03 8.06 -4.58
C ILE A 106 -11.26 7.19 -4.27
N GLY A 107 -12.02 7.55 -3.23
CA GLY A 107 -13.26 6.89 -2.80
C GLY A 107 -13.07 5.86 -1.68
N ASP A 108 -14.15 5.49 -0.99
CA ASP A 108 -14.29 4.42 0.01
C ASP A 108 -13.10 4.24 0.98
N GLY A 109 -12.66 5.35 1.60
CA GLY A 109 -11.54 5.32 2.56
C GLY A 109 -10.16 5.14 1.93
N TRP A 110 -10.05 5.24 0.61
CA TRP A 110 -8.79 5.13 -0.11
C TRP A 110 -8.28 6.48 -0.61
N TYR A 111 -6.95 6.62 -0.57
CA TYR A 111 -6.23 7.78 -1.06
C TYR A 111 -5.03 7.33 -1.90
N THR A 112 -4.58 8.18 -2.80
CA THR A 112 -3.32 8.00 -3.54
C THR A 112 -2.40 9.17 -3.29
N PHE A 113 -1.09 8.93 -3.22
CA PHE A 113 -0.07 9.95 -3.06
C PHE A 113 1.07 9.73 -4.05
N PRO A 114 1.80 10.78 -4.46
CA PRO A 114 3.03 10.61 -5.23
C PRO A 114 4.06 9.84 -4.39
N ASN A 115 4.46 8.65 -4.83
CA ASN A 115 5.53 7.87 -4.18
C ASN A 115 6.87 8.39 -4.71
N LEU A 116 7.29 9.55 -4.22
CA LEU A 116 8.67 9.98 -4.40
C LEU A 116 9.53 9.01 -3.59
N VAL A 117 10.30 8.18 -4.30
CA VAL A 117 11.50 7.60 -3.69
C VAL A 117 12.38 8.81 -3.36
N VAL A 118 12.38 9.20 -2.09
CA VAL A 118 13.40 10.12 -1.59
C VAL A 118 14.67 9.28 -1.64
N ASP A 119 15.50 9.49 -2.66
CA ASP A 119 16.91 9.13 -2.55
C ASP A 119 17.43 9.93 -1.35
N ASP A 120 17.46 9.29 -0.18
CA ASP A 120 18.20 9.78 0.97
C ASP A 120 19.67 9.82 0.56
N TYR A 121 20.15 11.02 0.18
CA TYR A 121 21.56 11.35 0.03
C TYR A 121 22.18 11.68 1.40
#